data_AF-A0A2P2IE99-F1
#
_entry.id   AF-A0A2P2IE99-F1
#
_cell.length_a   1.000
_cell.length_b   1.000
_cell.length_c   1.000
_cell.angle_alpha   90.00
_cell.angle_beta   90.00
_cell.angle_gamma   90.00
#
_symmetry.space_group_name_H-M   'P 1'
#
loop_
_entity.id
_entity.type
_entity.pdbx_description
1 polymer ?
#
loop_
_entity_poly.entity_id
_entity_poly.type
_entity_poly.pdbx_seq_one_letter_code
_entity_poly.pdbx_strand_id
1 'polypeptide(L)'
;MNLIDVRKNAREKMKGVCAICRECNGVWCRGMVPGMGGAGDGSTMQRNYDKLKDIRIMMKSLHSAKNPKTKYNFLGEVLSSPMMIAPITGLNYNAGGSIKEEV
;
A
#
# COMPACT_ATOMS: atom_id res chain seq x y z
N MET A 1 14.26 3.63 -11.12
CA MET A 1 14.34 3.09 -9.74
C MET A 1 13.47 1.85 -9.69
N ASN A 2 14.00 0.69 -9.29
CA ASN A 2 13.21 -0.55 -9.21
C ASN A 2 12.61 -0.75 -7.80
N LEU A 3 11.76 -1.76 -7.61
CA LEU A 3 11.09 -1.98 -6.32
C LEU A 3 12.07 -2.35 -5.18
N ILE A 4 13.23 -2.94 -5.52
CA ILE A 4 14.29 -3.27 -4.57
C ILE A 4 14.92 -1.97 -4.04
N ASP A 5 15.25 -1.05 -4.94
CA ASP A 5 15.80 0.28 -4.59
C ASP A 5 14.79 1.06 -3.73
N VAL A 6 13.51 1.04 -4.10
CA VAL A 6 12.42 1.68 -3.33
C VAL A 6 12.38 1.14 -1.89
N ARG A 7 12.39 -0.18 -1.71
CA ARG A 7 12.35 -0.81 -0.38
C ARG A 7 13.62 -0.51 0.43
N LYS A 8 14.79 -0.50 -0.22
CA LYS A 8 16.06 -0.15 0.43
C LYS A 8 16.02 1.28 0.96
N ASN A 9 15.57 2.24 0.15
CA ASN A 9 15.44 3.64 0.55
C ASN A 9 14.39 3.81 1.66
N ALA A 10 13.26 3.09 1.57
CA ALA A 10 12.21 3.13 2.59
C ALA A 10 12.69 2.61 3.95
N ARG A 11 13.54 1.57 3.98
CA ARG A 11 14.10 1.04 5.24
C ARG A 11 14.93 2.08 5.99
N GLU A 12 15.66 2.92 5.28
CA GLU A 12 16.45 3.99 5.89
C GLU A 12 15.57 5.15 6.34
N LYS A 13 14.64 5.58 5.49
CA LYS A 13 13.75 6.71 5.77
C LYS A 13 12.71 6.42 6.85
N MET A 14 12.22 5.20 6.94
CA MET A 14 11.09 4.86 7.82
C MET A 14 11.53 4.19 9.13
N LYS A 15 12.83 4.28 9.49
CA LYS A 15 13.35 3.70 10.74
C LYS A 15 12.56 4.23 11.94
N GLY A 16 12.17 3.31 12.82
CA GLY A 16 11.40 3.63 14.03
C GLY A 16 9.90 3.82 13.83
N VAL A 17 9.42 4.06 12.59
CA VAL A 17 7.98 4.29 12.31
C VAL A 17 7.34 3.19 11.45
N CYS A 18 8.10 2.51 10.60
CA CYS A 18 7.62 1.36 9.82
C CYS A 18 8.75 0.34 9.61
N ALA A 19 8.47 -0.93 9.91
CA ALA A 19 9.45 -2.01 9.74
C ALA A 19 9.71 -2.42 8.28
N ILE A 20 8.97 -1.88 7.30
CA ILE A 20 9.04 -2.29 5.89
C ILE A 20 8.95 -3.82 5.79
N CYS A 21 7.88 -4.36 6.38
CA CYS A 21 7.66 -5.78 6.52
C CYS A 21 7.72 -6.49 5.16
N ARG A 22 8.21 -7.74 5.15
CA ARG A 22 8.14 -8.60 3.95
C ARG A 22 6.69 -8.75 3.46
N GLU A 23 5.77 -8.82 4.40
CA GLU A 23 4.32 -8.82 4.21
C GLU A 23 3.70 -7.73 5.07
N CYS A 24 2.99 -6.79 4.47
CA CYS A 24 2.32 -5.72 5.20
C CYS A 24 0.95 -6.22 5.70
N ASN A 25 0.95 -6.91 6.85
CA ASN A 25 -0.24 -7.52 7.44
C ASN A 25 -0.72 -6.82 8.72
N GLY A 26 -0.06 -5.74 9.16
CA GLY A 26 -0.47 -4.96 10.33
C GLY A 26 -0.19 -5.61 11.68
N VAL A 27 0.58 -6.70 11.75
CA VAL A 27 0.97 -7.33 13.03
C VAL A 27 1.98 -6.46 13.78
N TRP A 28 3.03 -6.01 13.09
CA TRP A 28 4.08 -5.21 13.73
C TRP A 28 3.60 -3.83 14.16
N CYS A 29 2.81 -3.15 13.32
CA CYS A 29 2.34 -1.78 13.56
C CYS A 29 0.96 -1.69 14.24
N ARG A 30 0.59 -2.72 14.99
CA ARG A 30 -0.68 -2.80 15.72
C ARG A 30 -0.73 -1.71 16.81
N GLY A 31 -1.69 -0.78 16.73
CA GLY A 31 -1.82 0.31 17.70
C GLY A 31 -0.78 1.42 17.59
N MET A 32 0.03 1.43 16.51
CA MET A 32 1.04 2.46 16.28
C MET A 32 0.47 3.69 15.56
N VAL A 33 -0.72 4.12 15.98
CA VAL A 33 -1.28 5.43 15.64
C VAL A 33 -1.20 6.31 16.90
N PRO A 34 -0.59 7.51 16.82
CA PRO A 34 -0.14 8.15 15.59
C PRO A 34 1.22 7.57 15.11
N GLY A 35 1.40 7.50 13.79
CA GLY A 35 2.39 6.64 13.10
C GLY A 35 1.78 5.89 11.90
N MET A 36 2.53 5.01 11.24
CA MET A 36 2.06 4.28 10.04
C MET A 36 1.16 3.05 10.34
N GLY A 37 0.81 2.84 11.61
CA GLY A 37 0.12 1.66 12.07
C GLY A 37 -1.40 1.69 11.99
N GLY A 38 -2.02 0.66 12.57
CA GLY A 38 -3.46 0.63 12.80
C GLY A 38 -3.84 1.33 14.11
N ALA A 39 -5.00 1.97 14.16
CA ALA A 39 -5.52 2.59 15.37
C ALA A 39 -5.96 1.57 16.44
N GLY A 40 -5.94 1.96 17.72
CA GLY A 40 -6.39 1.14 18.83
C GLY A 40 -5.59 -0.15 18.96
N ASP A 41 -6.26 -1.30 18.91
CA ASP A 41 -5.60 -2.60 18.90
C ASP A 41 -5.21 -3.08 17.50
N GLY A 42 -5.31 -2.25 16.46
CA GLY A 42 -4.96 -2.55 15.06
C GLY A 42 -5.70 -3.72 14.41
N SER A 43 -6.76 -4.27 15.04
CA SER A 43 -7.50 -5.44 14.55
C SER A 43 -8.13 -5.20 13.17
N THR A 44 -8.66 -4.00 12.90
CA THR A 44 -9.25 -3.66 11.60
C THR A 44 -8.24 -3.73 10.45
N MET A 45 -7.00 -3.28 10.66
CA MET A 45 -5.96 -3.36 9.62
C MET A 45 -5.64 -4.82 9.28
N GLN A 46 -5.49 -5.66 10.31
CA GLN A 46 -5.24 -7.09 10.15
C GLN A 46 -6.43 -7.78 9.46
N ARG A 47 -7.66 -7.46 9.87
CA ARG A 47 -8.89 -7.98 9.24
C ARG A 47 -8.98 -7.59 7.77
N ASN A 48 -8.66 -6.36 7.39
CA ASN A 48 -8.69 -5.92 6.00
C ASN A 48 -7.69 -6.71 5.14
N TYR A 49 -6.48 -6.94 5.67
CA TYR A 49 -5.48 -7.76 5.02
C TYR A 49 -5.94 -9.23 4.86
N ASP A 50 -6.42 -9.84 5.95
CA ASP A 50 -6.86 -11.23 5.93
C ASP A 50 -8.08 -11.45 5.05
N LYS A 51 -9.00 -10.48 4.98
CA LYS A 51 -10.21 -10.61 4.16
C LYS A 51 -9.92 -10.78 2.67
N LEU A 52 -8.81 -10.23 2.18
CA LEU A 52 -8.40 -10.40 0.78
C LEU A 52 -8.03 -11.87 0.47
N LYS A 53 -7.62 -12.66 1.47
CA LYS A 53 -7.28 -14.08 1.31
C LYS A 53 -8.49 -14.96 1.00
N ASP A 54 -9.70 -14.49 1.34
CA ASP A 54 -10.96 -15.17 1.03
C ASP A 54 -11.29 -15.11 -0.47
N ILE A 55 -10.72 -14.13 -1.19
CA ILE A 55 -10.96 -13.95 -2.63
C ILE A 55 -10.03 -14.87 -3.40
N ARG A 56 -10.62 -15.75 -4.23
CA ARG A 56 -9.87 -16.65 -5.11
C ARG A 56 -9.99 -16.19 -6.56
N ILE A 57 -8.89 -16.23 -7.29
CA ILE A 57 -8.86 -15.96 -8.73
C ILE A 57 -9.00 -17.29 -9.46
N MET A 58 -10.08 -17.45 -10.22
CA MET A 58 -10.24 -18.59 -11.11
C MET A 58 -9.44 -18.36 -12.39
N MET A 59 -8.29 -19.02 -12.50
CA MET A 59 -7.42 -18.88 -13.67
C MET A 59 -8.07 -19.52 -14.90
N LYS A 60 -8.21 -18.75 -15.98
CA LYS A 60 -8.55 -19.27 -17.31
C LYS A 60 -7.25 -19.54 -18.08
N SER A 61 -6.82 -20.79 -18.14
CA SER A 61 -5.54 -21.15 -18.79
C SER A 61 -5.57 -21.10 -20.32
N LEU A 62 -6.74 -21.33 -20.93
CA LEU A 62 -6.91 -21.29 -22.38
C LEU A 62 -7.57 -19.97 -22.81
N HIS A 63 -6.73 -19.00 -23.22
CA HIS A 63 -7.18 -17.71 -23.73
C HIS A 63 -6.19 -17.09 -24.72
N SER A 64 -6.63 -16.12 -25.52
CA SER A 64 -5.79 -15.38 -26.47
C SER A 64 -5.24 -14.05 -25.93
N ALA A 65 -5.45 -13.73 -24.64
CA ALA A 65 -4.97 -12.48 -24.04
C ALA A 65 -3.44 -12.45 -24.00
N LYS A 66 -2.84 -11.55 -24.80
CA LYS A 66 -1.37 -11.32 -24.86
C LYS A 66 -0.97 -9.92 -24.36
N ASN A 67 -1.81 -8.91 -24.65
CA ASN A 67 -1.58 -7.52 -24.30
C ASN A 67 -2.78 -6.98 -23.50
N PRO A 68 -2.86 -7.23 -22.19
CA PRO A 68 -3.97 -6.76 -21.36
C PRO A 68 -4.04 -5.24 -21.39
N LYS A 69 -5.23 -4.70 -21.69
CA LYS A 69 -5.47 -3.26 -21.65
C LYS A 69 -5.79 -2.87 -20.21
N THR A 70 -4.91 -2.09 -19.58
CA THR A 70 -5.12 -1.57 -18.22
C THR A 70 -5.73 -0.18 -18.21
N LYS A 71 -5.79 0.51 -19.35
CA LYS A 71 -6.41 1.84 -19.44
C LYS A 71 -7.85 1.79 -18.92
N TYR A 72 -8.22 2.77 -18.12
CA TYR A 72 -9.50 2.83 -17.45
C TYR A 72 -10.06 4.25 -17.53
N ASN A 73 -11.31 4.40 -17.94
CA ASN A 73 -12.00 5.69 -17.87
C ASN A 73 -12.62 5.82 -16.48
N PHE A 74 -12.14 6.78 -15.71
CA PHE A 74 -12.62 7.09 -14.38
C PHE A 74 -13.18 8.51 -14.37
N LEU A 75 -14.49 8.65 -14.18
CA LEU A 75 -15.18 9.95 -14.10
C LEU A 75 -14.92 10.88 -15.31
N GLY A 76 -14.75 10.31 -16.50
CA GLY A 76 -14.46 11.08 -17.73
C GLY A 76 -12.97 11.20 -18.06
N GLU A 77 -12.09 10.90 -17.11
CA GLU A 77 -10.64 10.94 -17.29
C GLU A 77 -10.05 9.57 -17.64
N VAL A 78 -9.10 9.55 -18.58
CA VAL A 78 -8.45 8.29 -19.00
C VAL A 78 -7.19 8.05 -18.18
N LEU A 79 -7.26 7.09 -17.26
CA LEU A 79 -6.12 6.61 -16.48
C LEU A 79 -5.36 5.52 -17.25
N SER A 80 -4.04 5.44 -17.03
CA SER A 80 -3.18 4.38 -17.61
C SER A 80 -3.42 3.00 -16.98
N SER A 81 -3.95 2.98 -15.75
CA SER A 81 -4.30 1.78 -14.99
C SER A 81 -5.47 2.08 -14.04
N PRO A 82 -6.20 1.07 -13.52
CA PRO A 82 -7.21 1.27 -12.47
C PRO A 82 -6.59 1.51 -11.07
N MET A 83 -5.27 1.71 -10.98
CA MET A 83 -4.58 1.99 -9.72
C MET A 83 -4.44 3.49 -9.51
N MET A 84 -4.71 3.95 -8.29
CA MET A 84 -4.59 5.35 -7.89
C MET A 84 -3.82 5.43 -6.57
N ILE A 85 -3.21 6.61 -6.34
CA ILE A 85 -2.56 6.91 -5.07
C ILE A 85 -3.64 7.28 -4.06
N ALA A 86 -3.64 6.62 -2.90
CA ALA A 86 -4.55 6.98 -1.82
C ALA A 86 -4.21 8.39 -1.31
N PRO A 87 -5.21 9.24 -1.00
CA PRO A 87 -4.96 10.48 -0.28
C PRO A 87 -4.50 10.13 1.13
N ILE A 88 -3.30 10.57 1.50
CA ILE A 88 -2.70 10.34 2.82
C ILE A 88 -2.29 11.70 3.38
N THR A 89 -2.63 11.95 4.64
CA THR A 89 -2.29 13.20 5.34
C THR A 89 -1.41 12.94 6.56
N GLY A 90 -0.75 13.99 7.03
CA GLY A 90 0.10 13.94 8.21
C GLY A 90 1.34 13.10 8.01
N LEU A 91 1.84 12.97 6.77
CA LEU A 91 3.04 12.17 6.47
C LEU A 91 4.28 12.72 7.18
N ASN A 92 4.37 14.04 7.38
CA ASN A 92 5.48 14.62 8.16
C ASN A 92 5.52 14.03 9.59
N TYR A 93 4.36 13.85 10.22
CA TYR A 93 4.26 13.25 11.55
C TYR A 93 4.35 11.71 11.49
N ASN A 94 3.48 11.08 10.70
CA ASN A 94 3.28 9.63 10.69
C ASN A 94 4.46 8.87 10.05
N ALA A 95 5.23 9.51 9.17
CA ALA A 95 6.43 8.94 8.55
C ALA A 95 7.74 9.38 9.22
N GLY A 96 7.69 9.90 10.45
CA GLY A 96 8.89 10.24 11.23
C GLY A 96 9.72 11.39 10.62
N GLY A 97 9.07 12.36 9.97
CA GLY A 97 9.72 13.51 9.34
C GLY A 97 10.41 13.23 8.00
N SER A 98 10.44 11.96 7.56
CA SER A 98 11.16 11.57 6.34
C SER A 98 10.44 11.88 5.04
N ILE A 99 9.14 12.17 5.11
CA ILE A 99 8.33 12.56 3.97
C ILE A 99 7.76 13.95 4.28
N LYS A 100 8.22 14.94 3.53
CA LYS A 100 7.69 16.30 3.60
C LYS A 100 6.37 16.35 2.83
N GLU A 101 5.39 17.03 3.40
CA GLU A 101 4.19 17.44 2.69
C GLU A 101 4.45 18.84 2.14
N GLU A 102 4.26 19.01 0.83
CA GLU A 102 4.19 20.35 0.25
C GLU A 102 2.85 20.95 0.67
N VAL A 103 2.90 22.17 1.20
CA VAL A 103 1.73 22.96 1.60
C VAL A 103 1.20 23.71 0.40
#